data_AF-A0A380MWI5-F1
#
_entry.id   AF-A0A380MWI5-F1
#
_cell.length_a   1.000
_cell.length_b   1.000
_cell.length_c   1.000
_cell.angle_alpha   90.00
_cell.angle_beta   90.00
_cell.angle_gamma   90.00
#
_symmetry.space_group_name_H-M   'P 1'
#
loop_
_entity.id
_entity.type
_entity.pdbx_description
1 polymer ?
#
loop_
_entity_poly.entity_id
_entity_poly.type
_entity_poly.pdbx_seq_one_letter_code
_entity_poly.pdbx_strand_id
1 'polypeptide(L)'
;MRTNAERMKKGEAPYVWKNGKYEQLQLHHSRQDSRGALYELTEPVHQTKKGVGGKALHPYGNSSQHPERPVNRPAFNQDRKQYWKDRLKQLEGK
;
A
#
# COMPACT_ATOMS: atom_id res chain seq x y z
N MET A 1 -17.25 4.16 -15.45
CA MET A 1 -16.34 4.57 -14.34
C MET A 1 -16.47 3.49 -13.25
N ARG A 2 -15.37 2.94 -12.72
CA ARG A 2 -15.46 1.90 -11.66
C ARG A 2 -15.51 2.54 -10.27
N THR A 3 -16.41 2.08 -9.42
CA THR A 3 -16.47 2.44 -7.99
C THR A 3 -15.33 1.80 -7.21
N ASN A 4 -15.07 2.27 -5.99
CA ASN A 4 -14.09 1.65 -5.08
C ASN A 4 -14.45 0.20 -4.75
N ALA A 5 -15.73 -0.10 -4.54
CA ALA A 5 -16.18 -1.47 -4.27
C ALA A 5 -15.86 -2.41 -5.46
N GLU A 6 -16.11 -1.97 -6.70
CA GLU A 6 -15.81 -2.78 -7.90
C GLU A 6 -14.31 -3.02 -8.08
N ARG A 7 -13.47 -2.03 -7.73
CA ARG A 7 -12.00 -2.16 -7.72
C ARG A 7 -11.55 -3.18 -6.69
N MET A 8 -11.99 -3.02 -5.45
CA MET A 8 -11.60 -3.87 -4.34
C MET A 8 -12.08 -5.33 -4.54
N LYS A 9 -13.25 -5.57 -5.15
CA LYS A 9 -13.69 -6.91 -5.58
C LYS A 9 -12.69 -7.59 -6.53
N LYS A 10 -12.01 -6.81 -7.37
CA LYS A 10 -10.96 -7.29 -8.28
C LYS A 10 -9.56 -7.33 -7.64
N GLY A 11 -9.44 -6.95 -6.37
CA GLY A 11 -8.16 -6.83 -5.66
C GLY A 11 -7.36 -5.58 -6.06
N GLU A 12 -8.01 -4.58 -6.64
CA GLU A 12 -7.42 -3.29 -6.99
C GLU A 12 -7.60 -2.30 -5.82
N ALA A 13 -6.61 -1.44 -5.62
CA ALA A 13 -6.66 -0.43 -4.56
C ALA A 13 -7.73 0.64 -4.82
N PRO A 14 -8.46 1.09 -3.79
CA PRO A 14 -9.44 2.16 -3.89
C PRO A 14 -8.77 3.54 -3.96
N TYR A 15 -9.57 4.56 -4.25
CA TYR A 15 -9.20 5.97 -4.18
C TYR A 15 -9.84 6.64 -2.97
N VAL A 16 -9.16 7.62 -2.41
CA VAL A 16 -9.67 8.48 -1.33
C VAL A 16 -9.62 9.94 -1.74
N TRP A 17 -10.56 10.75 -1.24
CA TRP A 17 -10.52 12.20 -1.45
C TRP A 17 -9.54 12.83 -0.45
N LYS A 18 -8.45 13.41 -0.95
CA LYS A 18 -7.42 14.06 -0.13
C LYS A 18 -6.77 15.18 -0.93
N ASN A 19 -6.43 16.29 -0.28
CA ASN A 19 -5.77 17.44 -0.92
C ASN A 19 -6.51 17.98 -2.16
N GLY A 20 -7.85 17.95 -2.15
CA GLY A 20 -8.67 18.45 -3.25
C GLY A 20 -8.70 17.57 -4.51
N LYS A 21 -8.20 16.33 -4.43
CA LYS A 21 -8.25 15.36 -5.54
C LYS A 21 -8.43 13.92 -5.04
N TYR A 22 -8.75 13.03 -5.96
CA TYR A 22 -8.71 11.59 -5.67
C TYR A 22 -7.27 11.08 -5.73
N GLU A 23 -6.81 10.46 -4.65
CA GLU A 23 -5.49 9.81 -4.55
C GLU A 23 -5.68 8.30 -4.35
N GLN A 24 -4.91 7.48 -5.08
CA GLN A 24 -4.99 6.03 -4.92
C GLN A 24 -4.26 5.58 -3.65
N LEU A 25 -4.86 4.66 -2.90
CA LEU A 25 -4.18 4.01 -1.77
C LEU A 25 -3.15 2.98 -2.27
N GLN A 26 -2.07 2.82 -1.51
CA GLN A 26 -0.99 1.88 -1.73
C GLN A 26 -0.68 1.17 -0.41
N LEU A 27 -0.27 -0.09 -0.49
CA LEU A 27 0.16 -0.84 0.69
C LEU A 27 1.68 -0.76 0.85
N HIS A 28 2.13 -0.46 2.06
CA HIS A 28 3.54 -0.29 2.37
C HIS A 28 3.92 -1.03 3.65
N HIS A 29 4.92 -1.89 3.57
CA HIS A 29 5.51 -2.53 4.75
C HIS A 29 6.44 -1.54 5.46
N SER A 30 6.22 -1.36 6.76
CA SER A 30 7.08 -0.52 7.61
C SER A 30 8.56 -0.86 7.42
N ARG A 31 9.37 0.17 7.14
CA ARG A 31 10.83 0.08 6.93
C ARG A 31 11.24 -0.89 5.82
N GLN A 32 10.35 -1.23 4.88
CA GLN A 32 10.60 -2.25 3.85
C GLN A 32 10.89 -3.66 4.40
N ASP A 33 10.58 -3.92 5.69
CA ASP A 33 10.71 -5.24 6.34
C ASP A 33 9.50 -6.11 6.02
N SER A 34 9.69 -7.33 5.53
CA SER A 34 8.61 -8.27 5.20
C SER A 34 7.72 -8.66 6.38
N ARG A 35 8.16 -8.41 7.62
CA ARG A 35 7.39 -8.65 8.86
C ARG A 35 6.88 -7.34 9.49
N GLY A 36 7.17 -6.21 8.87
CA GLY A 36 6.73 -4.90 9.33
C GLY A 36 5.22 -4.75 9.20
N ALA A 37 4.64 -3.87 10.03
CA ALA A 37 3.24 -3.50 9.89
C ALA A 37 2.93 -2.99 8.48
N LEU A 38 1.74 -3.31 7.97
CA LEU A 38 1.29 -2.90 6.65
C LEU A 38 0.45 -1.62 6.76
N TYR A 39 0.84 -0.58 6.06
CA TYR A 39 0.15 0.72 6.05
C TYR A 39 -0.58 0.95 4.73
N GLU A 40 -1.79 1.51 4.82
CA GLU A 40 -2.49 2.13 3.70
C GLU A 40 -2.02 3.60 3.57
N LEU A 41 -1.28 3.92 2.49
CA LEU A 41 -0.76 5.25 2.23
C LEU A 41 -1.29 5.79 0.91
N THR A 42 -1.55 7.09 0.80
CA THR A 42 -1.80 7.66 -0.53
C THR A 42 -0.53 7.61 -1.37
N GLU A 43 -0.69 7.43 -2.69
CA GLU A 43 0.44 7.31 -3.62
C GLU A 43 1.50 8.42 -3.47
N PRO A 44 1.16 9.72 -3.33
CA PRO A 44 2.17 10.76 -3.13
C PRO A 44 2.99 10.57 -1.85
N VAL A 45 2.36 10.10 -0.78
CA VAL A 45 3.05 9.80 0.49
C VAL A 45 3.95 8.58 0.30
N HIS A 46 3.44 7.50 -0.31
CA HIS A 46 4.20 6.28 -0.55
C HIS A 46 5.44 6.51 -1.43
N GLN A 47 5.35 7.43 -2.41
CA GLN A 47 6.43 7.78 -3.33
C GLN A 47 7.35 8.89 -2.80
N THR A 48 7.15 9.39 -1.58
CA THR A 48 7.96 10.48 -1.02
C THR A 48 9.42 10.04 -0.90
N LYS A 49 10.32 10.75 -1.59
CA LYS A 49 11.76 10.43 -1.60
C LYS A 49 12.61 11.32 -0.70
N LYS A 50 12.02 12.40 -0.14
CA LYS A 50 12.76 13.47 0.54
C LYS A 50 12.41 13.54 2.02
N GLY A 51 13.34 14.09 2.80
CA GLY A 51 13.14 14.41 4.21
C GLY A 51 12.90 13.20 5.12
N VAL A 52 12.36 13.47 6.30
CA VAL A 52 12.09 12.47 7.34
C VAL A 52 11.08 11.42 6.87
N GLY A 53 10.05 11.82 6.13
CA GLY A 53 9.03 10.91 5.60
C GLY A 53 9.61 9.86 4.64
N GLY A 54 10.46 10.28 3.69
CA GLY A 54 11.11 9.35 2.77
C GLY A 54 12.04 8.36 3.48
N LYS A 55 12.81 8.84 4.47
CA LYS A 55 13.69 7.98 5.29
C LYS A 55 12.91 7.03 6.20
N ALA A 56 11.73 7.44 6.67
CA ALA A 56 10.87 6.61 7.50
C ALA A 56 10.23 5.45 6.71
N LEU A 57 9.79 5.72 5.48
CA LEU A 57 9.19 4.70 4.61
C LEU A 57 10.25 3.82 3.93
N HIS A 58 11.29 4.44 3.39
CA HIS A 58 12.31 3.75 2.58
C HIS A 58 13.72 3.93 3.18
N PRO A 59 13.99 3.42 4.39
CA PRO A 59 15.29 3.60 5.06
C PRO A 59 16.46 2.95 4.30
N TYR A 60 16.18 1.96 3.46
CA TYR A 60 17.19 1.29 2.63
C TYR A 60 17.25 1.85 1.21
N GLY A 61 16.40 2.84 0.89
CA GLY A 61 16.27 3.45 -0.43
C GLY A 61 15.10 2.88 -1.24
N ASN A 62 14.58 3.70 -2.16
CA ASN A 62 13.34 3.41 -2.91
C ASN A 62 13.44 2.20 -3.86
N SER A 63 14.65 1.88 -4.32
CA SER A 63 14.92 0.77 -5.24
C SER A 63 15.56 -0.44 -4.55
N SER A 64 15.96 -0.28 -3.29
CA SER A 64 16.56 -1.34 -2.50
C SER A 64 15.49 -2.11 -1.73
N GLN A 65 15.87 -3.26 -1.18
CA GLN A 65 15.06 -4.01 -0.23
C GLN A 65 15.74 -3.99 1.13
N HIS A 66 14.98 -4.34 2.19
CA HIS A 66 15.58 -4.56 3.49
C HIS A 66 16.65 -5.67 3.39
N PRO A 67 17.87 -5.45 3.95
CA PRO A 67 19.02 -6.33 3.71
C PRO A 67 18.81 -7.75 4.25
N GLU A 68 18.22 -7.89 5.44
CA GLU A 68 18.02 -9.21 6.07
C GLU A 68 16.63 -9.81 5.80
N ARG A 69 15.65 -8.99 5.41
CA ARG A 69 14.22 -9.33 5.41
C ARG A 69 13.50 -8.72 4.21
N PRO A 70 13.98 -9.02 2.98
CA PRO A 70 13.40 -8.45 1.78
C PRO A 70 11.94 -8.89 1.62
N VAL A 71 11.08 -7.97 1.19
CA VAL A 71 9.71 -8.31 0.78
C VAL A 71 9.74 -9.18 -0.49
N ASN A 72 9.15 -10.37 -0.43
CA ASN A 72 8.94 -11.19 -1.63
C ASN A 72 7.88 -10.52 -2.51
N ARG A 73 8.30 -9.89 -3.62
CA ARG A 73 7.41 -9.08 -4.47
C ARG A 73 6.29 -9.90 -5.14
N PRO A 74 6.55 -11.08 -5.74
CA PRO A 74 5.48 -11.94 -6.25
C PRO A 74 4.44 -12.31 -5.19
N ALA A 75 4.87 -12.76 -4.01
CA ALA A 75 3.96 -13.11 -2.91
C ALA A 75 3.17 -11.87 -2.45
N PHE A 76 3.85 -10.75 -2.22
CA PHE A 76 3.20 -9.52 -1.79
C PHE A 76 2.19 -8.97 -2.81
N ASN A 77 2.43 -9.18 -4.12
CA ASN A 77 1.46 -8.82 -5.15
C ASN A 77 0.16 -9.66 -5.07
N GLN A 78 0.26 -10.93 -4.64
CA GLN A 78 -0.90 -11.77 -4.38
C GLN A 78 -1.60 -11.31 -3.10
N ASP A 79 -0.83 -11.09 -2.02
CA ASP A 79 -1.35 -10.61 -0.74
C ASP A 79 -2.07 -9.27 -0.88
N ARG A 80 -1.52 -8.33 -1.64
CA ARG A 80 -2.16 -7.03 -1.91
C ARG A 80 -3.52 -7.18 -2.57
N LYS A 81 -3.66 -8.11 -3.53
CA LYS A 81 -4.95 -8.36 -4.18
C LYS A 81 -5.95 -8.92 -3.19
N GLN A 82 -5.52 -9.85 -2.34
CA GLN A 82 -6.38 -10.46 -1.33
C GLN A 82 -6.76 -9.46 -0.24
N TYR A 83 -5.81 -8.66 0.23
CA TYR A 83 -6.00 -7.57 1.19
C TYR A 83 -7.15 -6.66 0.79
N TRP A 84 -7.19 -6.18 -0.45
CA TRP A 84 -8.26 -5.28 -0.88
C TRP A 84 -9.62 -5.96 -0.95
N LYS A 85 -9.67 -7.24 -1.31
CA LYS A 85 -10.93 -8.02 -1.27
C LYS A 85 -11.43 -8.18 0.16
N ASP A 86 -10.54 -8.48 1.11
CA ASP A 86 -10.92 -8.66 2.52
C ASP A 86 -11.26 -7.33 3.19
N ARG A 87 -10.56 -6.26 2.82
CA ARG A 87 -10.89 -4.89 3.25
C ARG A 87 -12.30 -4.50 2.83
N LEU A 88 -12.75 -4.91 1.64
CA LEU A 88 -14.13 -4.69 1.22
C LEU A 88 -15.12 -5.47 2.08
N LYS A 89 -14.85 -6.75 2.38
CA LYS A 89 -15.71 -7.55 3.27
C LYS A 89 -15.87 -6.88 4.64
N GLN A 90 -14.76 -6.40 5.22
CA GLN A 90 -14.79 -5.64 6.47
C GLN A 90 -15.68 -4.39 6.38
N LEU A 91 -15.58 -3.62 5.28
CA LEU A 91 -16.42 -2.43 5.07
C LEU A 91 -17.90 -2.78 4.84
N GLU A 92 -18.18 -3.94 4.27
CA GLU A 92 -19.54 -4.48 4.11
C GLU A 92 -20.08 -5.14 5.40
N GLY A 93 -19.30 -5.19 6.48
CA GLY A 93 -19.68 -5.85 7.74
C GLY A 93 -19.74 -7.38 7.66
N LYS A 94 -18.94 -7.99 6.77
CA LYS A 94 -18.87 -9.43 6.53
C LYS A 94 -17.53 -10.03 6.94
#